data_AF-A0A2U1TY32-F1
#
_entry.id   AF-A0A2U1TY32-F1
#
_cell.length_a   1.000
_cell.length_b   1.000
_cell.length_c   1.000
_cell.angle_alpha   90.00
_cell.angle_beta   90.00
_cell.angle_gamma   90.00
#
_symmetry.space_group_name_H-M   'P 1'
#
loop_
_entity.id
_entity.type
_entity.pdbx_description
1 polymer ?
#
loop_
_entity_poly.entity_id
_entity_poly.type
_entity_poly.pdbx_seq_one_letter_code
_entity_poly.pdbx_strand_id
1 'polypeptide(L)'
;MTANEHSSVRGFSLATLLWGIASLGVSVFFVTHNNSAMVLGAGTGALILAGVIGTALGWLGALLGQVVRNFAHPDAVYTSGGIFNLIGIRLFWLCGPQLIGLVCGSALGISLILR
;
A
#
# COMPACT_ATOMS: atom_id res chain seq x y z
N MET A 1 18.69 -17.71 -38.29
CA MET A 1 17.75 -16.64 -37.88
C MET A 1 17.27 -16.95 -36.48
N THR A 2 18.01 -16.47 -35.48
CA THR A 2 17.74 -16.67 -34.05
C THR A 2 16.64 -15.71 -33.61
N ALA A 3 15.55 -16.27 -33.07
CA ALA A 3 14.42 -15.52 -32.58
C ALA A 3 14.87 -14.56 -31.48
N ASN A 4 14.43 -13.30 -31.62
CA ASN A 4 14.64 -12.22 -30.66
C ASN A 4 14.30 -12.68 -29.25
N GLU A 5 15.31 -12.71 -28.38
CA GLU A 5 15.13 -12.56 -26.95
C GLU A 5 14.48 -11.19 -26.73
N HIS A 6 13.15 -11.17 -26.72
CA HIS A 6 12.40 -10.04 -26.18
C HIS A 6 12.79 -9.97 -24.72
N SER A 7 13.79 -9.15 -24.43
CA SER A 7 14.12 -8.64 -23.12
C SER A 7 12.84 -8.02 -22.55
N SER A 8 12.07 -8.84 -21.83
CA SER A 8 11.00 -8.36 -20.97
C SER A 8 11.70 -7.59 -19.88
N VAL A 9 11.97 -6.31 -20.15
CA VAL A 9 12.13 -5.29 -19.12
C VAL A 9 10.91 -5.49 -18.25
N ARG A 10 11.09 -6.12 -17.07
CA ARG A 10 10.01 -6.35 -16.11
C ARG A 10 9.57 -4.97 -15.64
N GLY A 11 8.69 -4.34 -16.42
CA GLY A 11 8.06 -3.09 -16.08
C GLY A 11 7.34 -3.27 -14.76
N PHE A 12 7.27 -2.20 -13.98
CA PHE A 12 6.43 -2.16 -12.79
C PHE A 12 5.06 -2.75 -13.12
N SER A 13 4.63 -3.77 -12.36
CA SER A 13 3.28 -4.31 -12.49
C SER A 13 2.28 -3.17 -12.29
N LEU A 14 1.22 -3.14 -13.11
CA LEU A 14 0.14 -2.16 -12.98
C LEU A 14 -0.37 -2.11 -11.53
N ALA A 15 -0.47 -3.26 -10.86
CA ALA A 15 -0.86 -3.34 -9.46
C ALA A 15 0.09 -2.54 -8.55
N THR A 16 1.40 -2.67 -8.72
CA THR A 16 2.39 -1.95 -7.92
C THR A 16 2.33 -0.44 -8.15
N LEU A 17 2.07 -0.02 -9.39
CA LEU A 17 1.91 1.39 -9.73
C LEU A 17 0.62 1.95 -9.12
N LEU A 18 -0.48 1.20 -9.19
CA LEU A 18 -1.75 1.54 -8.54
C LEU A 18 -1.62 1.67 -7.02
N TRP A 19 -0.85 0.77 -6.37
CA TRP A 19 -0.55 0.90 -4.94
C TRP A 19 0.30 2.14 -4.62
N GLY A 20 1.19 2.56 -5.52
CA GLY A 20 1.93 3.81 -5.41
C GLY A 20 0.99 5.03 -5.43
N ILE A 21 0.08 5.08 -6.40
CA ILE A 21 -0.94 6.15 -6.48
C ILE A 21 -1.84 6.14 -5.24
N ALA A 22 -2.28 4.96 -4.79
CA ALA A 22 -3.09 4.81 -3.58
C ALA A 22 -2.36 5.33 -2.33
N SER A 23 -1.06 5.04 -2.21
CA SER A 23 -0.25 5.50 -1.06
C SER A 23 -0.11 7.02 -1.04
N LEU A 24 -0.01 7.66 -2.21
CA LEU A 24 0.01 9.11 -2.32
C LEU A 24 -1.33 9.71 -1.87
N GLY A 25 -2.45 9.14 -2.33
CA GLY A 25 -3.78 9.56 -1.90
C GLY A 25 -4.00 9.42 -0.39
N VAL A 26 -3.56 8.32 0.20
CA VAL A 26 -3.66 8.09 1.65
C VAL A 26 -2.75 9.04 2.43
N SER A 27 -1.51 9.27 1.97
CA SER A 27 -0.60 10.21 2.61
C SER A 27 -1.16 11.64 2.63
N VAL A 28 -1.70 12.10 1.49
CA VAL A 28 -2.37 13.41 1.39
C VAL A 28 -3.59 13.47 2.31
N PHE A 29 -4.40 12.41 2.36
CA PHE A 29 -5.56 12.35 3.27
C PHE A 29 -5.14 12.46 4.73
N PHE A 30 -4.11 11.70 5.15
CA PHE A 30 -3.58 11.74 6.50
C PHE A 30 -3.02 13.12 6.86
N VAL A 31 -2.28 13.79 5.98
CA VAL A 31 -1.76 15.14 6.27
C VAL A 31 -2.90 16.17 6.34
N THR A 32 -3.91 16.06 5.48
CA THR A 32 -5.01 17.04 5.40
C THR A 32 -6.03 16.91 6.53
N HIS A 33 -6.40 15.69 6.92
CA HIS A 33 -7.44 15.45 7.92
C HIS A 33 -6.90 15.33 9.36
N ASN A 34 -5.58 15.40 9.54
CA ASN A 34 -4.99 15.29 10.86
C ASN A 34 -4.93 16.66 11.54
N ASN A 35 -5.93 16.93 12.37
CA ASN A 35 -6.03 18.13 13.20
C ASN A 35 -5.20 18.06 14.50
N SER A 36 -4.22 17.15 14.59
CA SER A 36 -3.34 17.12 15.76
C SER A 36 -2.50 18.39 15.82
N ALA A 37 -2.27 18.93 17.02
CA ALA A 37 -1.44 20.12 17.24
C ALA A 37 -0.04 20.02 16.58
N MET A 38 0.45 18.80 16.45
CA MET A 38 1.70 18.40 15.82
C MET A 38 1.75 18.62 14.29
N VAL A 39 0.61 18.46 13.60
CA VAL A 39 0.48 18.72 12.15
C VAL A 39 0.16 20.19 11.92
N LEU A 40 -0.67 20.80 12.78
CA LEU A 40 -1.06 22.21 12.68
C LEU A 40 0.09 23.18 13.01
N GLY A 41 1.04 22.77 13.86
CA GLY A 41 2.23 23.55 14.21
C GLY A 41 3.42 23.34 13.26
N ALA A 42 3.34 22.41 12.31
CA ALA A 42 4.43 22.09 11.41
C ALA A 42 4.51 23.07 10.23
N GLY A 43 5.72 23.53 9.92
CA GLY A 43 5.95 24.38 8.74
C GLY A 43 5.64 23.64 7.43
N THR A 44 5.29 24.38 6.38
CA THR A 44 4.90 23.83 5.07
C THR A 44 5.92 22.83 4.50
N GLY A 45 7.21 23.05 4.72
CA GLY A 45 8.27 22.13 4.31
C GLY A 45 8.24 20.79 5.03
N ALA A 46 7.92 20.77 6.33
CA ALA A 46 7.79 19.54 7.11
C ALA A 46 6.55 18.73 6.67
N LEU A 47 5.46 19.40 6.30
CA LEU A 47 4.26 18.74 5.75
C LEU A 47 4.53 18.09 4.39
N ILE A 48 5.26 18.78 3.51
CA ILE A 48 5.67 18.22 2.21
C ILE A 48 6.57 17.01 2.42
N LEU A 49 7.58 17.11 3.31
CA LEU A 49 8.49 16.01 3.59
C LEU A 49 7.76 14.83 4.24
N ALA A 50 6.85 15.08 5.17
CA ALA A 50 5.99 14.06 5.78
C ALA A 50 5.11 13.37 4.74
N GLY A 51 4.56 14.12 3.78
CA GLY A 51 3.78 13.58 2.66
C GLY A 51 4.62 12.67 1.75
N VAL A 52 5.84 13.09 1.39
CA VAL A 52 6.76 12.32 0.55
C VAL A 52 7.20 11.03 1.25
N ILE A 53 7.64 11.13 2.50
CA ILE A 53 8.09 9.98 3.30
C ILE A 53 6.91 9.03 3.60
N GLY A 54 5.74 9.57 3.95
CA GLY A 54 4.50 8.80 4.13
C GLY A 54 4.04 8.08 2.87
N THR A 55 4.24 8.68 1.69
CA THR A 55 3.96 8.03 0.40
C THR A 55 4.96 6.90 0.14
N ALA A 56 6.26 7.17 0.32
CA ALA A 56 7.31 6.16 0.11
C ALA A 56 7.15 4.96 1.04
N LEU A 57 6.95 5.18 2.34
CA LEU A 57 6.74 4.10 3.30
C LEU A 57 5.38 3.41 3.13
N GLY A 58 4.32 4.14 2.75
CA GLY A 58 3.03 3.53 2.41
C GLY A 58 3.12 2.60 1.20
N TRP A 59 3.86 3.00 0.17
CA TRP A 59 4.11 2.16 -1.00
C TRP A 59 4.93 0.91 -0.64
N LEU A 60 5.99 1.07 0.15
CA LEU A 60 6.78 -0.06 0.66
C LEU A 60 5.92 -0.99 1.53
N GLY A 61 5.06 -0.44 2.39
CA GLY A 61 4.13 -1.22 3.19
C GLY A 61 3.13 -2.02 2.35
N ALA A 62 2.60 -1.43 1.27
CA ALA A 62 1.73 -2.13 0.32
C ALA A 62 2.47 -3.28 -0.39
N LEU A 63 3.74 -3.07 -0.77
CA LEU A 63 4.60 -4.10 -1.34
C LEU A 63 4.86 -5.25 -0.35
N LEU A 64 5.15 -4.93 0.92
CA LEU A 64 5.29 -5.93 1.97
C LEU A 64 3.98 -6.71 2.17
N GLY A 65 2.83 -6.04 2.11
CA GLY A 65 1.53 -6.69 2.13
C GLY A 65 1.32 -7.66 0.95
N GLN A 66 1.83 -7.33 -0.24
CA GLN A 66 1.83 -8.26 -1.39
C GLN A 66 2.70 -9.48 -1.15
N VAL A 67 3.87 -9.28 -0.53
CA VAL A 67 4.75 -10.39 -0.15
C VAL A 67 4.05 -11.31 0.85
N VAL A 68 3.43 -10.76 1.89
CA VAL A 68 2.63 -11.52 2.87
C VAL A 68 1.47 -12.27 2.19
N ARG A 69 0.75 -11.62 1.27
CA ARG A 69 -0.28 -12.29 0.48
C ARG A 69 0.28 -13.48 -0.27
N ASN A 70 1.40 -13.31 -0.97
CA ASN A 70 1.98 -14.37 -1.78
C ASN A 70 2.50 -15.53 -0.92
N PHE A 71 2.92 -15.26 0.34
CA PHE A 71 3.35 -16.31 1.27
C PHE A 71 2.18 -17.06 1.92
N ALA A 72 1.09 -16.37 2.25
CA ALA A 72 0.05 -16.93 3.09
C ALA A 72 -1.25 -17.29 2.34
N HIS A 73 -1.41 -16.85 1.09
CA HIS A 73 -2.58 -17.17 0.28
C HIS A 73 -2.62 -18.67 -0.06
N PRO A 74 -3.64 -19.42 0.40
CA PRO A 74 -3.78 -20.83 0.07
C PRO A 74 -4.25 -21.00 -1.39
N ASP A 75 -3.68 -21.96 -2.13
CA ASP A 75 -4.06 -22.25 -3.53
C ASP A 75 -5.50 -22.78 -3.68
N ALA A 76 -6.11 -23.31 -2.62
CA ALA A 76 -7.50 -23.71 -2.61
C ALA A 76 -8.15 -23.40 -1.25
N VAL A 77 -9.16 -22.52 -1.26
CA VAL A 77 -9.96 -22.22 -0.08
C VAL A 77 -11.35 -22.84 -0.25
N TYR A 78 -11.58 -23.94 0.45
CA TYR A 78 -12.87 -24.62 0.48
C TYR A 78 -13.70 -24.07 1.64
N THR A 79 -14.74 -23.30 1.34
CA THR A 79 -15.70 -22.82 2.36
C THR A 79 -16.96 -23.66 2.33
N SER A 80 -17.40 -24.20 3.47
CA SER A 80 -18.70 -24.92 3.59
C SER A 80 -19.91 -23.99 3.82
N GLY A 81 -19.74 -22.66 3.61
CA GLY A 81 -20.68 -21.62 4.04
C GLY A 81 -21.12 -20.67 2.92
N GLY A 82 -21.58 -21.19 1.78
CA GLY A 82 -22.20 -20.39 0.71
C GLY A 82 -21.28 -19.39 -0.02
N ILE A 83 -21.84 -18.65 -0.98
CA ILE A 83 -21.11 -17.78 -1.92
C ILE A 83 -20.50 -16.55 -1.22
N PHE A 84 -21.15 -16.00 -0.19
CA PHE A 84 -20.68 -14.80 0.53
C PHE A 84 -19.38 -15.03 1.32
N ASN A 85 -19.20 -16.19 1.96
CA ASN A 85 -17.92 -16.52 2.62
C ASN A 85 -16.78 -16.61 1.62
N LEU A 86 -17.04 -17.22 0.47
CA LEU A 86 -16.07 -17.38 -0.61
C LEU A 86 -15.62 -16.01 -1.16
N ILE A 87 -16.56 -15.09 -1.37
CA ILE A 87 -16.29 -13.72 -1.82
C ILE A 87 -15.50 -12.93 -0.77
N GLY A 88 -15.89 -13.00 0.51
CA GLY A 88 -15.22 -12.28 1.60
C GLY A 88 -13.76 -12.70 1.76
N ILE A 89 -13.49 -14.01 1.73
CA ILE A 89 -12.13 -14.56 1.79
C ILE A 89 -11.30 -14.15 0.58
N ARG A 90 -11.87 -14.18 -0.63
CA ARG A 90 -11.15 -13.73 -1.82
C ARG A 90 -10.85 -12.23 -1.76
N LEU A 91 -11.78 -11.42 -1.28
CA LEU A 91 -11.60 -9.98 -1.14
C LEU A 91 -10.55 -9.62 -0.06
N PHE A 92 -10.60 -10.31 1.08
CA PHE A 92 -9.60 -10.18 2.14
C PHE A 92 -8.20 -10.47 1.62
N TRP A 93 -8.02 -11.57 0.90
CA TRP A 93 -6.72 -11.90 0.35
C TRP A 93 -6.33 -11.01 -0.83
N LEU A 94 -7.29 -10.47 -1.59
CA LEU A 94 -7.00 -9.59 -2.71
C LEU A 94 -6.33 -8.28 -2.26
N CYS A 95 -6.88 -7.65 -1.21
CA CYS A 95 -6.51 -6.28 -0.80
C CYS A 95 -6.14 -6.12 0.68
N GLY A 96 -6.45 -7.07 1.56
CA GLY A 96 -6.35 -6.91 3.02
C GLY A 96 -4.92 -6.62 3.50
N PRO A 97 -3.96 -7.54 3.30
CA PRO A 97 -2.57 -7.34 3.74
C PRO A 97 -1.94 -6.07 3.14
N GLN A 98 -2.26 -5.74 1.89
CA GLN A 98 -1.76 -4.57 1.19
C GLN A 98 -2.31 -3.27 1.80
N LEU A 99 -3.61 -3.22 2.10
CA LEU A 99 -4.25 -2.06 2.72
C LEU A 99 -3.70 -1.81 4.11
N ILE A 100 -3.51 -2.87 4.91
CA ILE A 100 -2.92 -2.77 6.26
C ILE A 100 -1.49 -2.23 6.16
N GLY A 101 -0.67 -2.80 5.28
CA GLY A 101 0.70 -2.35 5.07
C GLY A 101 0.77 -0.90 4.60
N LEU A 102 -0.13 -0.49 3.69
CA LEU A 102 -0.20 0.88 3.18
C LEU A 102 -0.55 1.88 4.29
N VAL A 103 -1.62 1.63 5.04
CA VAL A 103 -2.08 2.54 6.11
C VAL A 103 -1.05 2.62 7.22
N CYS A 104 -0.52 1.49 7.70
CA CYS A 104 0.52 1.48 8.73
C CYS A 104 1.80 2.16 8.22
N GLY A 105 2.25 1.87 7.00
CA GLY A 105 3.43 2.48 6.41
C GLY A 105 3.30 4.01 6.28
N SER A 106 2.17 4.50 5.77
CA SER A 106 1.92 5.93 5.63
C SER A 106 1.80 6.64 6.99
N ALA A 107 1.08 6.05 7.95
CA ALA A 107 0.96 6.63 9.28
C ALA A 107 2.31 6.72 10.00
N LEU A 108 3.14 5.67 9.92
CA LEU A 108 4.48 5.65 10.51
C LEU A 108 5.42 6.65 9.83
N GLY A 109 5.38 6.76 8.50
CA GLY A 109 6.21 7.71 7.76
C GLY A 109 5.89 9.16 8.09
N ILE A 110 4.61 9.50 8.25
CA ILE A 110 4.19 10.84 8.67
C ILE A 110 4.60 11.11 10.12
N SER A 111 4.40 10.13 11.02
CA SER A 111 4.76 10.26 12.45
C SER A 111 6.26 10.41 12.68
N LEU A 112 7.11 9.87 11.79
CA LEU A 112 8.57 9.99 11.91
C LEU A 112 9.05 11.43 11.68
N ILE A 113 8.36 12.18 10.83
CA ILE A 113 8.70 13.56 10.48
C ILE A 113 8.03 14.55 11.42
N LEU A 114 6.75 14.33 11.72
CA LEU A 114 5.95 15.17 12.60
C LEU A 114 6.06 14.65 14.04
N ARG A 115 7.27 14.62 14.60
CA ARG A 115 7.52 14.23 16.01
C ARG A 115 7.53 15.45 16.94
#